data_AF-A0A640YAB3-F1
#
_entry.id   AF-A0A640YAB3-F1
#
_cell.length_a   1.000
_cell.length_b   1.000
_cell.length_c   1.000
_cell.angle_alpha   90.00
_cell.angle_beta   90.00
_cell.angle_gamma   90.00
#
_symmetry.space_group_name_H-M   'P 1'
#
loop_
_entity.id
_entity.type
_entity.pdbx_description
1 polymer ?
#
loop_
_entity_poly.entity_id
_entity_poly.type
_entity_poly.pdbx_seq_one_letter_code
_entity_poly.pdbx_strand_id
1 'polypeptide(L)' 'MQDRLFDSNEQRTLIDHDHDPYTAVDEAGERIAADYGIDPERAADMVLAYGSELAARRVLDRRWWMKPEEKAPPRAA' A
#
# COMPACT_ATOMS: atom_id res chain seq x y z
N MET A 1 -8.08 38.91 39.65
CA MET A 1 -7.35 39.30 38.43
C MET A 1 -6.76 38.02 37.85
N GLN A 2 -7.60 37.26 37.14
CA GLN A 2 -7.26 36.04 36.41
C GLN A 2 -7.21 36.44 34.95
N ASP A 3 -6.07 36.28 34.25
CA ASP A 3 -6.06 36.52 32.80
C ASP A 3 -4.83 35.97 32.08
N ARG A 4 -4.46 34.69 32.25
CA ARG A 4 -3.46 34.01 31.38
C ARG A 4 -3.68 32.50 31.26
N LEU A 5 -4.92 32.03 31.10
CA LEU A 5 -5.16 30.58 30.96
C LEU A 5 -5.17 30.07 29.51
N PHE A 6 -5.18 30.96 28.52
CA PHE A 6 -5.19 30.59 27.11
C PHE A 6 -4.11 31.38 26.38
N ASP A 7 -2.88 30.86 26.43
CA ASP A 7 -1.89 31.19 25.42
C ASP A 7 -2.35 30.51 24.13
N SER A 8 -3.11 31.23 23.33
CA SER A 8 -3.64 30.80 22.02
C SER A 8 -2.52 30.71 20.98
N ASN A 9 -1.45 29.98 21.30
CA ASN A 9 -0.57 29.39 20.30
C ASN A 9 -1.35 28.27 19.60
N GLU A 10 -2.36 28.66 18.82
CA GLU A 10 -2.99 27.83 17.81
C GLU A 10 -1.90 27.46 16.80
N GLN A 11 -1.16 26.38 17.09
CA GLN A 11 -0.42 25.66 16.08
C GLN A 11 -1.45 25.17 15.06
N ARG A 12 -1.72 25.99 14.06
CA ARG A 12 -2.47 25.59 12.87
C ARG A 12 -1.68 24.47 12.22
N THR A 13 -2.11 23.23 12.45
CA THR A 13 -1.63 22.09 11.68
C THR A 13 -1.96 22.39 10.23
N LEU A 14 -0.93 22.64 9.41
CA LEU A 14 -1.09 22.72 7.97
C LEU A 14 -1.41 21.31 7.48
N ILE A 15 -2.66 21.09 7.10
CA ILE A 15 -3.10 19.86 6.42
C ILE A 15 -2.90 20.09 4.93
N ASP A 16 -2.11 19.22 4.32
CA ASP A 16 -2.00 19.16 2.86
C ASP A 16 -3.24 18.46 2.31
N HIS A 17 -4.06 19.23 1.58
CA HIS A 17 -5.27 18.72 0.94
C HIS A 17 -5.01 18.12 -0.43
N ASP A 18 -3.83 18.36 -1.01
CA ASP A 18 -3.43 17.78 -2.30
C ASP A 18 -2.80 16.39 -2.13
N HIS A 19 -2.51 16.00 -0.88
CA HIS A 19 -2.05 14.66 -0.55
C HIS A 19 -3.17 13.64 -0.69
N ASP A 20 -3.15 12.87 -1.78
CA ASP A 20 -3.99 11.69 -1.91
C ASP A 20 -3.45 10.55 -1.03
N PRO A 21 -4.21 10.11 0.00
CA PRO A 21 -3.78 9.04 0.90
C PRO A 21 -3.67 7.68 0.19
N TYR A 22 -4.22 7.52 -1.00
CA TYR A 22 -4.20 6.28 -1.77
C TYR A 22 -3.02 6.17 -2.74
N THR A 23 -2.26 7.25 -2.96
CA THR A 23 -1.07 7.22 -3.84
C THR A 23 -0.13 6.04 -3.52
N ALA A 24 0.15 5.80 -2.24
CA ALA A 24 1.04 4.71 -1.81
C ALA A 24 0.47 3.31 -2.10
N VAL A 25 -0.85 3.18 -2.09
CA VAL A 25 -1.57 1.94 -2.41
C VAL A 25 -1.52 1.70 -3.91
N ASP A 26 -1.78 2.72 -4.72
CA ASP A 26 -1.78 2.63 -6.17
C ASP A 26 -0.38 2.27 -6.70
N GLU A 27 0.65 2.93 -6.17
CA GLU A 27 2.04 2.60 -6.49
C GLU A 27 2.41 1.16 -6.11
N ALA A 28 1.90 0.65 -4.99
CA ALA A 28 2.09 -0.74 -4.60
C ALA A 28 1.33 -1.71 -5.50
N GLY A 29 0.12 -1.33 -5.92
CA GLY A 29 -0.69 -2.05 -6.90
C GLY A 29 0.03 -2.20 -8.24
N GLU A 30 0.58 -1.11 -8.77
CA GLU A 30 1.37 -1.12 -10.02
C GLU A 30 2.58 -2.06 -9.94
N ARG A 31 3.34 -2.03 -8.83
CA ARG A 31 4.48 -2.95 -8.63
C ARG A 31 4.05 -4.41 -8.59
N ILE A 32 2.98 -4.72 -7.87
CA ILE A 32 2.42 -6.08 -7.81
C ILE A 32 1.87 -6.49 -9.18
N ALA A 33 1.18 -5.62 -9.88
CA ALA A 33 0.64 -5.90 -11.20
C ALA A 33 1.74 -6.23 -12.22
N ALA A 34 2.86 -5.50 -12.19
CA ALA A 34 4.02 -5.79 -13.02
C ALA A 34 4.65 -7.17 -12.71
N ASP A 35 4.81 -7.49 -11.42
CA ASP A 35 5.45 -8.75 -10.99
C ASP A 35 4.56 -9.97 -11.25
N TYR A 36 3.25 -9.82 -11.11
CA TYR A 36 2.26 -10.90 -11.18
C TYR A 36 1.41 -10.86 -12.47
N GLY A 37 1.68 -9.96 -13.41
CA GLY A 37 0.92 -9.86 -14.67
C GLY A 37 -0.60 -9.77 -14.46
N ILE A 38 -1.05 -9.10 -13.39
CA ILE A 38 -2.46 -8.88 -13.07
C ILE A 38 -2.85 -7.43 -13.31
N ASP A 39 -4.16 -7.17 -13.27
CA ASP A 39 -4.71 -5.83 -13.39
C ASP A 39 -4.26 -4.92 -12.21
N PRO A 40 -3.77 -3.69 -12.47
CA PRO A 40 -3.30 -2.76 -11.43
C PRO A 40 -4.36 -2.36 -10.41
N GLU A 41 -5.60 -2.10 -10.83
CA GLU A 41 -6.69 -1.75 -9.91
C GLU A 41 -6.98 -2.92 -8.97
N ARG A 42 -7.04 -4.15 -9.50
CA ARG A 42 -7.18 -5.36 -8.66
C ARG A 42 -5.99 -5.56 -7.72
N ALA A 43 -4.78 -5.21 -8.14
CA ALA A 43 -3.60 -5.31 -7.29
C ALA A 43 -3.67 -4.28 -6.14
N ALA A 44 -4.09 -3.05 -6.43
CA ALA A 44 -4.33 -2.00 -5.44
C ALA A 44 -5.44 -2.40 -4.44
N ASP A 45 -6.55 -2.97 -4.93
CA ASP A 45 -7.61 -3.53 -4.08
C ASP A 45 -7.09 -4.59 -3.10
N MET A 46 -6.13 -5.42 -3.55
CA MET A 46 -5.50 -6.40 -2.67
C MET A 46 -4.61 -5.73 -1.61
N VAL A 47 -3.85 -4.68 -1.97
CA VAL A 47 -3.06 -3.92 -1.01
C VAL A 47 -3.96 -3.29 0.06
N LEU A 48 -5.10 -2.72 -0.33
CA LEU A 48 -6.12 -2.20 0.59
C LEU A 48 -6.69 -3.31 1.48
N ALA A 49 -7.13 -4.43 0.89
CA ALA A 49 -7.78 -5.50 1.61
C ALA A 49 -6.86 -6.17 2.64
N TYR A 50 -5.58 -6.32 2.33
CA TYR A 50 -4.59 -6.96 3.22
C TYR A 50 -3.77 -5.95 4.04
N GLY A 51 -3.97 -4.66 3.84
CA GLY A 51 -3.35 -3.56 4.59
C GLY A 51 -1.86 -3.36 4.34
N SER A 52 -1.25 -4.10 3.41
CA SER A 52 0.15 -3.90 3.01
C SER A 52 0.49 -4.61 1.70
N GLU A 53 1.47 -4.06 0.97
CA GLU A 53 2.05 -4.68 -0.22
C GLU A 53 2.58 -6.09 0.08
N LEU A 54 3.30 -6.26 1.20
CA LEU A 54 3.88 -7.54 1.59
C LEU A 54 2.81 -8.62 1.84
N ALA A 55 1.69 -8.27 2.48
CA ALA A 55 0.61 -9.21 2.74
C ALA A 55 -0.12 -9.60 1.43
N ALA A 56 -0.37 -8.64 0.54
CA ALA A 56 -0.95 -8.89 -0.77
C ALA A 56 -0.07 -9.85 -1.60
N ARG A 57 1.25 -9.61 -1.65
CA ARG A 57 2.23 -10.49 -2.33
C ARG A 57 2.21 -11.90 -1.76
N ARG A 58 2.25 -12.05 -0.43
CA ARG A 58 2.17 -13.37 0.23
C ARG A 58 0.91 -14.15 -0.15
N VAL A 59 -0.22 -13.48 -0.34
CA VAL A 59 -1.47 -14.11 -0.77
C VAL A 59 -1.38 -14.55 -2.22
N LEU A 60 -0.85 -13.71 -3.11
CA LEU A 60 -0.66 -14.05 -4.52
C LEU A 60 0.30 -15.23 -4.68
N ASP A 61 1.42 -15.22 -3.97
CA ASP A 61 2.38 -16.33 -3.94
C ASP A 61 1.71 -17.63 -3.52
N ARG A 62 0.91 -17.61 -2.46
CA ARG A 62 0.17 -18.81 -1.99
C ARG A 62 -0.89 -19.27 -2.97
N ARG A 63 -1.64 -18.33 -3.57
CA ARG A 63 -2.74 -18.62 -4.51
C ARG A 63 -2.22 -19.22 -5.81
N TRP A 64 -1.07 -18.75 -6.28
CA TRP A 64 -0.45 -19.23 -7.51
C TRP A 64 0.28 -20.56 -7.35
N TRP A 65 0.62 -20.98 -6.13
CA TRP A 65 1.19 -22.31 -5.86
C TRP A 65 0.14 -23.44 -5.92
N MET A 66 -1.10 -23.17 -6.32
CA MET A 66 -2.08 -24.18 -6.73
C MET A 66 -2.09 -24.43 -8.25
N LYS A 67 -0.92 -24.42 -8.91
CA LYS A 67 -0.59 -25.40 -9.97
C LYS A 67 0.84 -25.93 -9.78
N PRO A 68 1.10 -27.26 -9.85
CA PRO A 68 2.28 -27.86 -9.23
C PRO A 68 3.54 -27.95 -10.11
N GLU A 69 3.53 -27.56 -11.38
CA GLU A 69 4.55 -28.02 -12.35
C GLU A 69 5.47 -26.91 -12.94
N GLU A 70 5.19 -25.63 -12.71
CA GLU A 70 5.81 -24.52 -13.48
C GLU A 70 6.64 -23.52 -12.65
N LYS A 71 7.19 -23.95 -11.50
CA LYS A 71 8.07 -23.07 -10.72
C LYS A 71 9.49 -23.12 -11.26
N ALA A 72 9.77 -22.38 -12.34
CA ALA A 72 11.16 -22.10 -12.71
C ALA A 72 11.85 -21.38 -11.53
N PRO A 73 13.08 -21.79 -11.13
CA PRO A 73 13.75 -21.17 -9.99
C PRO A 73 14.04 -19.70 -10.29
N PRO A 74 13.99 -18.82 -9.28
CA PRO A 74 14.36 -17.43 -9.46
C PRO A 74 15.80 -17.36 -9.97
N ARG A 75 16.03 -16.62 -11.05
CA ARG A 75 17.38 -16.37 -11.58
C ARG A 75 18.25 -15.80 -10.48
N ALA A 76 19.32 -16.53 -10.14
CA ALA A 76 20.33 -16.10 -9.18
C ALA A 76 21.01 -14.82 -9.67
N ALA A 77 21.19 -13.87 -8.75
CA ALA A 77 22.10 -12.74 -8.88
C ALA A 77 23.56 -13.19 -8.74
#